data_AF-A0A7J7TWN2-F1
#
_entry.id   AF-A0A7J7TWN2-F1
#
_cell.length_a   1.000
_cell.length_b   1.000
_cell.length_c   1.000
_cell.angle_alpha   90.00
_cell.angle_beta   90.00
_cell.angle_gamma   90.00
#
_symmetry.space_group_name_H-M   'P 1'
#
loop_
_entity.id
_entity.type
_entity.pdbx_description
1 polymer ?
#
loop_
_entity_poly.entity_id
_entity_poly.type
_entity_poly.pdbx_seq_one_letter_code
_entity_poly.pdbx_strand_id
1 'polypeptide(L)'
;MRRAGKASPYTQAPDGGWGWMIVLHFFLVNMFVIGMTKTFAIFFVVFQEEFEGTSEQTGWIGSIMSSLSYSAGPLVAIACDIWGEKTASLLGAFLVSGGYVISSWATSIPFLCVTMGVLPGLGSAFLYQGAMVVMSKYFKKRLALSTAIARSGMGLTFLLAPFAKVLIDLYDWSGITEVVSQILSGWIADQNWTSKHHYHKSYLALCGITNLLAPLATTFPLLMAYTVMSAIFSGGYLALILPVLVDLSGSSAVHRFMGLANFFVGIAVLSGPPIAGWLYDYTQTYAGSFYLSGTCYLLSAVSLFLVPLADRWKSSLSGRREDCNQVQV
;
A
#
# COMPACT_ATOMS: atom_id res chain seq x y z
N MET A 1 -12.39 44.94 16.43
CA MET A 1 -11.28 44.73 15.47
C MET A 1 -10.84 43.27 15.52
N ARG A 2 -11.37 42.43 14.62
CA ARG A 2 -10.94 41.03 14.48
C ARG A 2 -9.57 41.04 13.80
N ARG A 3 -8.54 40.47 14.43
CA ARG A 3 -7.27 40.17 13.77
C ARG A 3 -7.59 39.32 12.54
N ALA A 4 -7.43 39.91 11.36
CA ALA A 4 -7.38 39.17 10.12
C ALA A 4 -6.24 38.15 10.26
N GLY A 5 -6.60 36.88 10.40
CA GLY A 5 -5.63 35.79 10.39
C GLY A 5 -4.89 35.86 9.07
N LYS A 6 -3.60 36.16 9.11
CA LYS A 6 -2.70 36.01 7.97
C LYS A 6 -2.90 34.60 7.42
N ALA A 7 -3.36 34.48 6.19
CA ALA A 7 -3.40 33.21 5.48
C ALA A 7 -1.99 32.60 5.51
N SER A 8 -1.87 31.35 5.97
CA SER A 8 -0.62 30.61 5.92
C SER A 8 -0.17 30.49 4.45
N PRO A 9 1.09 30.82 4.08
CA PRO A 9 1.53 30.85 2.68
C PRO A 9 1.59 29.47 1.99
N TYR A 10 1.30 28.37 2.69
CA TYR A 10 1.41 27.02 2.13
C TYR A 10 0.23 26.59 1.23
N THR A 11 -0.66 27.52 0.88
CA THR A 11 -1.86 27.21 0.10
C THR A 11 -1.68 27.56 -1.38
N GLN A 12 -0.78 26.85 -2.07
CA GLN A 12 -0.91 26.57 -3.51
C GLN A 12 0.08 25.46 -3.90
N ALA A 13 -0.39 24.22 -3.91
CA ALA A 13 0.30 23.13 -4.59
C ALA A 13 -0.67 22.39 -5.53
N PRO A 14 -0.64 22.76 -6.82
CA PRO A 14 -1.38 22.13 -7.88
C PRO A 14 -0.41 21.61 -8.97
N ASP A 15 0.46 20.65 -8.62
CA ASP A 15 1.33 19.88 -9.55
C ASP A 15 2.80 20.31 -9.75
N GLY A 16 3.42 21.01 -8.78
CA GLY A 16 4.87 21.29 -8.79
C GLY A 16 5.44 21.92 -7.51
N GLY A 17 6.76 22.22 -7.49
CA GLY A 17 7.44 22.89 -6.38
C GLY A 17 7.74 21.98 -5.17
N TRP A 18 7.41 22.46 -3.96
CA TRP A 18 7.60 21.72 -2.70
C TRP A 18 6.89 20.35 -2.66
N GLY A 19 5.90 20.11 -3.54
CA GLY A 19 5.29 18.80 -3.69
C GLY A 19 6.29 17.68 -3.99
N TRP A 20 7.38 17.95 -4.72
CA TRP A 20 8.42 16.95 -5.00
C TRP A 20 9.21 16.53 -3.77
N MET A 21 9.37 17.41 -2.77
CA MET A 21 9.97 17.03 -1.49
C MET A 21 9.06 16.10 -0.69
N ILE A 22 7.75 16.23 -0.85
CA ILE A 22 6.76 15.33 -0.23
C ILE A 22 6.80 13.97 -0.93
N VAL A 23 6.92 13.94 -2.26
CA VAL A 23 7.14 12.71 -3.02
C VAL A 23 8.43 12.02 -2.58
N LEU A 24 9.53 12.77 -2.41
CA LEU A 24 10.79 12.23 -1.90
C LEU A 24 10.65 11.69 -0.47
N HIS A 25 9.97 12.42 0.42
CA HIS A 25 9.69 11.93 1.76
C HIS A 25 8.88 10.63 1.72
N PHE A 26 7.82 10.57 0.91
CA PHE A 26 7.01 9.37 0.79
C PHE A 26 7.78 8.22 0.14
N PHE A 27 8.66 8.50 -0.81
CA PHE A 27 9.61 7.54 -1.37
C PHE A 27 10.50 6.92 -0.30
N LEU A 28 11.12 7.75 0.55
CA LEU A 28 11.96 7.28 1.66
C LEU A 28 11.15 6.48 2.67
N VAL A 29 9.93 6.93 3.02
CA VAL A 29 9.03 6.16 3.89
C VAL A 29 8.73 4.79 3.30
N ASN A 30 8.39 4.69 2.02
CA ASN A 30 8.17 3.40 1.36
C ASN A 30 9.42 2.53 1.38
N MET A 31 10.58 3.12 1.08
CA MET A 31 11.87 2.41 1.07
C MET A 31 12.23 1.85 2.46
N PHE A 32 12.09 2.65 3.52
CA PHE A 32 12.45 2.20 4.87
C PHE A 32 11.39 1.27 5.47
N VAL A 33 10.10 1.58 5.37
CA VAL A 33 9.02 0.76 5.97
C VAL A 33 8.96 -0.63 5.31
N ILE A 34 8.96 -0.69 3.98
CA ILE A 34 8.93 -1.98 3.27
C ILE A 34 10.29 -2.68 3.38
N GLY A 35 11.39 -1.94 3.33
CA GLY A 35 12.73 -2.49 3.51
C GLY A 35 12.88 -3.19 4.85
N MET A 36 12.44 -2.55 5.94
CA MET A 36 12.41 -3.14 7.28
C MET A 36 11.55 -4.41 7.36
N THR A 37 10.39 -4.41 6.69
CA THR A 37 9.53 -5.60 6.61
C THR A 37 10.23 -6.77 5.91
N LYS A 38 10.97 -6.49 4.83
CA LYS A 38 11.78 -7.49 4.11
C LYS A 38 12.97 -7.95 4.94
N THR A 39 13.62 -7.04 5.67
CA THR A 39 14.72 -7.37 6.57
C THR A 39 14.28 -8.31 7.69
N PHE A 40 13.07 -8.15 8.24
CA PHE A 40 12.53 -9.11 9.21
C PHE A 40 12.48 -10.54 8.66
N ALA A 41 12.11 -10.73 7.38
CA ALA A 41 12.08 -12.05 6.77
C ALA A 41 13.48 -12.72 6.72
N ILE A 42 14.55 -11.93 6.67
CA ILE A 42 15.93 -12.43 6.74
C ILE A 42 16.28 -12.86 8.18
N PHE A 43 15.89 -12.05 9.17
CA PHE A 43 16.13 -12.34 10.58
C PHE A 43 15.17 -13.39 11.16
N PHE A 44 14.15 -13.80 10.42
CA PHE A 44 13.16 -14.78 10.86
C PHE A 44 13.81 -16.06 11.39
N VAL A 45 14.71 -16.67 10.61
CA VAL A 45 15.40 -17.91 11.00
C VAL A 45 16.35 -17.66 12.18
N VAL A 46 17.04 -16.51 12.18
CA VAL A 46 17.96 -16.13 13.27
C VAL A 46 17.21 -16.03 14.61
N PHE A 47 16.02 -15.43 14.62
CA PHE A 47 15.21 -15.35 15.84
C PHE A 47 14.66 -16.70 16.29
N GLN A 48 14.41 -17.63 15.37
CA GLN A 48 14.02 -18.99 15.74
C GLN A 48 15.16 -19.72 16.44
N GLU A 49 16.37 -19.63 15.90
CA GLU A 49 17.55 -20.29 16.44
C GLU A 49 17.97 -19.69 17.79
N GLU A 50 17.99 -18.36 17.92
CA GLU A 50 18.44 -17.68 19.14
C GLU A 50 17.46 -17.87 20.32
N PHE A 51 16.16 -17.82 20.07
CA PHE A 51 15.13 -17.89 21.13
C PHE A 51 14.48 -19.27 21.24
N GLU A 52 14.98 -20.28 20.51
CA GLU A 52 14.42 -21.64 20.41
C GLU A 52 12.90 -21.66 20.16
N GLY A 53 12.41 -20.70 19.38
CA GLY A 53 10.99 -20.46 19.17
C GLY A 53 10.39 -21.19 17.97
N THR A 54 9.08 -21.42 18.00
CA THR A 54 8.38 -22.04 16.87
C THR A 54 8.22 -21.06 15.70
N SER A 55 8.11 -21.59 14.47
CA SER A 55 7.79 -20.80 13.27
C SER A 55 6.50 -20.00 13.39
N GLU A 56 5.53 -20.51 14.14
CA GLU A 56 4.31 -19.79 14.43
C GLU A 56 4.58 -18.57 15.31
N GLN A 57 5.31 -18.75 16.42
CA GLN A 57 5.63 -17.68 17.37
C GLN A 57 6.44 -16.54 16.72
N THR A 58 7.48 -16.88 15.96
CA THR A 58 8.28 -15.87 15.24
C THR A 58 7.46 -15.23 14.12
N GLY A 59 6.57 -16.00 13.46
CA GLY A 59 5.69 -15.51 12.39
C GLY A 59 4.75 -14.39 12.82
N TRP A 60 4.31 -14.42 14.08
CA TRP A 60 3.47 -13.36 14.64
C TRP A 60 4.12 -11.97 14.59
N ILE A 61 5.44 -11.86 14.73
CA ILE A 61 6.14 -10.57 14.69
C ILE A 61 5.93 -9.89 13.33
N GLY A 62 6.21 -10.60 12.24
CA GLY A 62 6.06 -10.08 10.87
C GLY A 62 4.62 -9.80 10.49
N SER A 63 3.70 -10.69 10.91
CA SER A 63 2.26 -10.54 10.68
C SER A 63 1.69 -9.32 11.42
N ILE A 64 2.03 -9.13 12.70
CA ILE A 64 1.62 -7.95 13.49
C ILE A 64 2.17 -6.67 12.87
N MET A 65 3.47 -6.64 12.53
CA MET A 65 4.13 -5.49 11.92
C MET A 65 3.44 -5.06 10.61
N SER A 66 3.23 -6.02 9.69
CA SER A 66 2.62 -5.75 8.39
C SER A 66 1.16 -5.36 8.52
N SER A 67 0.41 -6.04 9.40
CA SER A 67 -1.02 -5.81 9.56
C SER A 67 -1.31 -4.45 10.18
N LEU A 68 -0.58 -4.06 11.24
CA LEU A 68 -0.75 -2.76 11.89
C LEU A 68 -0.36 -1.59 10.99
N SER A 69 0.61 -1.80 10.09
CA SER A 69 1.01 -0.79 9.10
C SER A 69 -0.13 -0.32 8.20
N TYR A 70 -1.14 -1.19 7.98
CA TYR A 70 -2.33 -0.86 7.20
C TYR A 70 -3.56 -0.67 8.09
N SER A 71 -3.78 -1.55 9.08
CA SER A 71 -5.03 -1.57 9.86
C SER A 71 -5.21 -0.34 10.75
N ALA A 72 -4.14 0.34 11.16
CA ALA A 72 -4.24 1.53 12.01
C ALA A 72 -4.77 2.79 11.26
N GLY A 73 -5.31 2.65 10.04
CA GLY A 73 -5.75 3.78 9.22
C GLY A 73 -6.79 4.71 9.84
N PRO A 74 -7.87 4.20 10.48
CA PRO A 74 -8.83 5.06 11.17
C PRO A 74 -8.20 5.81 12.35
N LEU A 75 -7.27 5.17 13.07
CA LEU A 75 -6.54 5.79 14.18
C LEU A 75 -5.63 6.91 13.70
N VAL A 76 -4.87 6.66 12.62
CA VAL A 76 -4.05 7.69 11.98
C VAL A 76 -4.93 8.83 11.48
N ALA A 77 -6.12 8.52 10.95
CA ALA A 77 -7.02 9.56 10.47
C ALA A 77 -7.48 10.50 11.58
N ILE A 78 -7.91 9.94 12.72
CA ILE A 78 -8.30 10.73 13.89
C ILE A 78 -7.10 11.54 14.42
N ALA A 79 -5.93 10.93 14.53
CA ALA A 79 -4.73 11.60 15.03
C ALA A 79 -4.27 12.75 14.12
N CYS A 80 -4.33 12.58 12.81
CA CYS A 80 -4.04 13.63 11.83
C CYS A 80 -5.03 14.80 11.93
N ASP A 81 -6.32 14.51 12.20
CA ASP A 81 -7.35 15.54 12.38
C ASP A 81 -7.12 16.35 13.68
N ILE A 82 -6.61 15.72 14.74
CA ILE A 82 -6.36 16.38 16.05
C ILE A 82 -5.00 17.09 16.11
N TRP A 83 -3.91 16.41 15.73
CA TRP A 83 -2.54 16.88 15.92
C TRP A 83 -1.87 17.44 14.66
N GLY A 84 -2.51 17.27 13.50
CA GLY A 84 -1.94 17.62 12.20
C GLY A 84 -0.96 16.56 11.67
N GLU A 85 -0.77 16.57 10.36
CA GLU A 85 -0.05 15.54 9.60
C GLU A 85 1.45 15.50 9.90
N LYS A 86 2.07 16.65 10.17
CA LYS A 86 3.51 16.75 10.48
C LYS A 86 3.84 16.10 11.82
N THR A 87 3.04 16.39 12.84
CA THR A 87 3.21 15.84 14.19
C THR A 87 2.97 14.33 14.20
N ALA A 88 1.95 13.88 13.47
CA ALA A 88 1.65 12.46 13.28
C ALA A 88 2.83 11.71 12.61
N SER A 89 3.43 12.30 11.56
CA SER A 89 4.62 11.72 10.90
C SER A 89 5.84 11.65 11.83
N LEU A 90 6.10 12.71 12.61
CA LEU A 90 7.18 12.69 13.61
C LEU A 90 6.97 11.61 14.67
N LEU A 91 5.75 11.49 15.21
CA LEU A 91 5.39 10.42 16.16
C LEU A 91 5.62 9.04 15.54
N GLY A 92 5.25 8.85 14.27
CA GLY A 92 5.50 7.61 13.55
C GLY A 92 6.99 7.26 13.46
N ALA A 93 7.85 8.22 13.12
CA ALA A 93 9.30 8.02 13.07
C ALA A 93 9.89 7.67 14.45
N PHE A 94 9.41 8.31 15.53
CA PHE A 94 9.81 7.98 16.90
C PHE A 94 9.37 6.57 17.32
N LEU A 95 8.16 6.15 16.96
CA LEU A 95 7.66 4.80 17.25
C LEU A 95 8.45 3.72 16.51
N VAL A 96 8.76 3.94 15.22
CA VAL A 96 9.58 3.00 14.43
C VAL A 96 10.98 2.91 15.01
N SER A 97 11.70 4.05 15.13
CA SER A 97 13.07 4.05 15.63
C SER A 97 13.18 3.53 17.07
N GLY A 98 12.28 3.97 17.95
CA GLY A 98 12.20 3.50 19.33
C GLY A 98 11.92 2.00 19.41
N GLY A 99 11.00 1.48 18.60
CA GLY A 99 10.71 0.05 18.54
C GLY A 99 11.94 -0.80 18.21
N TYR A 100 12.69 -0.44 17.16
CA TYR A 100 13.90 -1.17 16.78
C TYR A 100 15.04 -1.02 17.80
N VAL A 101 15.22 0.17 18.39
CA VAL A 101 16.23 0.37 19.44
C VAL A 101 15.89 -0.47 20.67
N ILE A 102 14.64 -0.47 21.12
CA ILE A 102 14.19 -1.28 22.26
C ILE A 102 14.36 -2.77 21.98
N SER A 103 14.15 -3.20 20.72
CA SER A 103 14.32 -4.59 20.30
C SER A 103 15.75 -5.11 20.43
N SER A 104 16.77 -4.24 20.51
CA SER A 104 18.16 -4.66 20.74
C SER A 104 18.38 -5.29 22.12
N TRP A 105 17.48 -5.06 23.08
CA TRP A 105 17.51 -5.69 24.41
C TRP A 105 16.50 -6.84 24.54
N ALA A 106 16.07 -7.42 23.42
CA ALA A 106 15.09 -8.48 23.44
C ALA A 106 15.61 -9.75 24.11
N THR A 107 14.81 -10.26 25.04
CA THR A 107 15.08 -11.50 25.79
C THR A 107 14.11 -12.62 25.46
N SER A 108 13.07 -12.35 24.66
CA SER A 108 12.04 -13.34 24.31
C SER A 108 11.25 -12.94 23.05
N ILE A 109 10.59 -13.91 22.41
CA ILE A 109 9.75 -13.68 21.23
C ILE A 109 8.54 -12.77 21.51
N PRO A 110 7.78 -12.93 22.62
CA PRO A 110 6.70 -12.01 22.94
C PRO A 110 7.17 -10.57 23.10
N PHE A 111 8.40 -10.36 23.62
CA PHE A 111 9.01 -9.03 23.68
C PHE A 111 9.22 -8.46 22.27
N LEU A 112 9.76 -9.25 21.34
CA LEU A 112 9.91 -8.86 19.93
C LEU A 112 8.57 -8.61 19.23
N CYS A 113 7.51 -9.35 19.55
CA CYS A 113 6.17 -9.09 19.02
C CYS A 113 5.70 -7.66 19.36
N VAL A 114 6.01 -7.17 20.56
CA VAL A 114 5.66 -5.81 20.98
C VAL A 114 6.63 -4.80 20.36
N THR A 115 7.94 -5.04 20.45
CA THR A 115 8.95 -4.03 20.12
C THR A 115 9.30 -3.94 18.64
N MET A 116 9.31 -5.07 17.91
CA MET A 116 9.49 -5.11 16.45
C MET A 116 8.16 -5.20 15.69
N GLY A 117 7.13 -5.79 16.30
CA GLY A 117 5.80 -5.91 15.68
C GLY A 117 4.94 -4.66 15.88
N VAL A 118 4.47 -4.45 17.11
CA VAL A 118 3.47 -3.41 17.41
C VAL A 118 4.00 -1.98 17.21
N LEU A 119 5.16 -1.67 17.78
CA LEU A 119 5.71 -0.31 17.76
C LEU A 119 6.06 0.14 16.32
N PRO A 120 6.88 -0.58 15.53
CA PRO A 120 7.12 -0.26 14.12
C PRO A 120 5.89 -0.36 13.24
N GLY A 121 4.98 -1.32 13.49
CA GLY A 121 3.74 -1.46 12.71
C GLY A 121 2.85 -0.22 12.83
N LEU A 122 2.58 0.24 14.06
CA LEU A 122 1.84 1.47 14.30
C LEU A 122 2.56 2.69 13.73
N GLY A 123 3.87 2.82 14.00
CA GLY A 123 4.65 3.95 13.51
C GLY A 123 4.69 4.03 11.98
N SER A 124 4.77 2.89 11.31
CA SER A 124 4.72 2.77 9.84
C SER A 124 3.36 3.19 9.28
N ALA A 125 2.26 2.90 9.97
CA ALA A 125 0.93 3.39 9.57
C ALA A 125 0.85 4.92 9.59
N PHE A 126 1.38 5.57 10.63
CA PHE A 126 1.44 7.03 10.73
C PHE A 126 2.27 7.65 9.60
N LEU A 127 3.45 7.09 9.32
CA LEU A 127 4.33 7.55 8.26
C LEU A 127 3.70 7.37 6.87
N TYR A 128 3.20 6.16 6.59
CA TYR A 128 2.68 5.79 5.29
C TYR A 128 1.39 6.56 4.94
N GLN A 129 0.40 6.54 5.84
CA GLN A 129 -0.89 7.16 5.57
C GLN A 129 -0.81 8.68 5.60
N GLY A 130 -0.04 9.25 6.53
CA GLY A 130 0.21 10.70 6.57
C GLY A 130 0.85 11.21 5.29
N ALA A 131 1.93 10.57 4.83
CA ALA A 131 2.62 10.96 3.60
C ALA A 131 1.73 10.84 2.35
N MET A 132 0.94 9.77 2.27
CA MET A 132 0.01 9.53 1.15
C MET A 132 -1.08 10.60 1.06
N VAL A 133 -1.65 11.00 2.21
CA VAL A 133 -2.70 12.02 2.29
C VAL A 133 -2.16 13.40 1.94
N VAL A 134 -1.01 13.77 2.51
CA VAL A 134 -0.35 15.04 2.20
C VAL A 134 -0.03 15.13 0.70
N MET A 135 0.45 14.05 0.08
CA MET A 135 0.72 14.01 -1.36
C MET A 135 -0.54 14.29 -2.20
N SER A 136 -1.69 13.72 -1.82
CA SER A 136 -2.97 13.95 -2.51
C SER A 136 -3.45 15.41 -2.44
N LYS A 137 -2.96 16.19 -1.47
CA LYS A 137 -3.24 17.64 -1.36
C LYS A 137 -2.37 18.49 -2.28
N TYR A 138 -1.19 18.00 -2.67
CA TYR A 138 -0.19 18.75 -3.45
C TYR A 138 -0.21 18.44 -4.96
N PHE A 139 -0.81 17.32 -5.36
CA PHE A 139 -0.92 16.91 -6.76
C PHE A 139 -2.37 16.59 -7.13
N LYS A 140 -2.79 17.08 -8.30
CA LYS A 140 -4.10 16.81 -8.91
C LYS A 140 -3.94 16.28 -10.34
N LYS A 141 -3.26 17.02 -11.23
CA LYS A 141 -3.02 16.64 -12.63
C LYS A 141 -1.94 15.58 -12.78
N ARG A 142 -0.92 15.58 -11.92
CA ARG A 142 0.22 14.63 -11.96
C ARG A 142 0.20 13.63 -10.80
N LEU A 143 -0.97 13.35 -10.27
CA LEU A 143 -1.11 12.55 -9.05
C LEU A 143 -0.68 11.10 -9.29
N ALA A 144 -0.93 10.52 -10.46
CA ALA A 144 -0.55 9.13 -10.72
C ALA A 144 0.96 8.97 -10.85
N LEU A 145 1.65 9.87 -11.57
CA LEU A 145 3.10 9.90 -11.65
C LEU A 145 3.74 10.14 -10.28
N SER A 146 3.25 11.10 -9.49
CA SER A 146 3.79 11.38 -8.16
C SER A 146 3.61 10.20 -7.21
N THR A 147 2.46 9.51 -7.27
CA THR A 147 2.21 8.28 -6.52
C THR A 147 3.15 7.17 -6.97
N ALA A 148 3.31 6.97 -8.28
CA ALA A 148 4.19 5.96 -8.83
C ALA A 148 5.65 6.17 -8.41
N ILE A 149 6.15 7.41 -8.48
CA ILE A 149 7.50 7.74 -8.04
C ILE A 149 7.64 7.46 -6.55
N ALA A 150 6.71 7.93 -5.71
CA ALA A 150 6.77 7.68 -4.28
C ALA A 150 6.71 6.18 -3.92
N ARG A 151 5.88 5.40 -4.63
CA ARG A 151 5.71 3.96 -4.39
C ARG A 151 6.88 3.13 -4.92
N SER A 152 7.61 3.63 -5.93
CA SER A 152 8.77 2.92 -6.49
C SER A 152 9.87 2.65 -5.47
N GLY A 153 9.91 3.40 -4.35
CA GLY A 153 10.82 3.14 -3.23
C GLY A 153 10.69 1.75 -2.64
N MET A 154 9.51 1.10 -2.75
CA MET A 154 9.31 -0.30 -2.34
C MET A 154 10.12 -1.28 -3.16
N GLY A 155 10.29 -1.01 -4.45
CA GLY A 155 11.08 -1.86 -5.32
C GLY A 155 12.57 -1.63 -5.13
N LEU A 156 13.02 -0.47 -4.65
CA LEU A 156 14.44 -0.15 -4.39
C LEU A 156 14.93 -0.62 -3.01
N THR A 157 14.09 -1.27 -2.20
CA THR A 157 14.46 -1.69 -0.83
C THR A 157 15.62 -2.67 -0.79
N PHE A 158 15.85 -3.43 -1.87
CA PHE A 158 16.98 -4.35 -1.98
C PHE A 158 18.35 -3.65 -1.89
N LEU A 159 18.42 -2.33 -2.12
CA LEU A 159 19.65 -1.55 -2.05
C LEU A 159 20.13 -1.24 -0.62
N LEU A 160 19.28 -1.40 0.41
CA LEU A 160 19.59 -1.03 1.80
C LEU A 160 20.25 -2.14 2.63
N ALA A 161 20.25 -3.41 2.19
CA ALA A 161 20.94 -4.49 2.88
C ALA A 161 22.43 -4.52 2.47
N PRO A 162 23.39 -4.54 3.39
CA PRO A 162 24.80 -4.27 3.07
C PRO A 162 25.44 -5.37 2.18
N PHE A 163 25.92 -4.96 1.01
CA PHE A 163 27.09 -5.38 0.21
C PHE A 163 27.54 -6.85 0.00
N ALA A 164 26.99 -7.89 0.64
CA ALA A 164 27.53 -9.27 0.50
C ALA A 164 26.77 -10.20 -0.47
N LYS A 165 25.55 -9.83 -0.91
CA LYS A 165 24.81 -10.46 -2.04
C LYS A 165 24.57 -9.49 -3.20
N VAL A 166 25.29 -8.36 -3.24
CA VAL A 166 25.15 -7.34 -4.30
C VAL A 166 25.42 -7.92 -5.71
N LEU A 167 26.02 -9.11 -5.77
CA LEU A 167 26.32 -9.86 -6.98
C LEU A 167 25.87 -11.34 -6.93
N ILE A 168 24.89 -11.73 -6.11
CA ILE A 168 24.19 -13.01 -6.36
C ILE A 168 22.79 -12.68 -6.89
N ASP A 169 22.54 -12.36 -8.15
CA ASP A 169 23.37 -12.24 -9.35
C ASP A 169 22.40 -11.69 -10.40
N LEU A 170 22.29 -10.37 -10.64
CA LEU A 170 21.32 -9.80 -11.59
C LEU A 170 19.83 -10.17 -11.38
N TYR A 171 19.47 -10.97 -10.36
CA TYR A 171 18.26 -11.82 -10.36
C TYR A 171 16.99 -11.18 -9.79
N ASP A 172 17.06 -9.99 -9.20
CA ASP A 172 15.84 -9.27 -8.77
C ASP A 172 15.21 -8.46 -9.91
N TRP A 173 15.06 -9.12 -11.07
CA TRP A 173 14.37 -8.56 -12.23
C TRP A 173 12.94 -8.17 -11.86
N SER A 174 12.31 -8.88 -10.91
CA SER A 174 11.00 -8.55 -10.38
C SER A 174 10.95 -7.16 -9.76
N GLY A 175 11.86 -6.82 -8.84
CA GLY A 175 11.87 -5.50 -8.20
C GLY A 175 12.11 -4.36 -9.19
N ILE A 176 13.06 -4.53 -10.10
CA ILE A 176 13.34 -3.53 -11.16
C ILE A 176 12.13 -3.38 -12.10
N THR A 177 11.55 -4.50 -12.53
CA THR A 177 10.36 -4.51 -13.40
C THR A 177 9.17 -3.83 -12.71
N GLU A 178 9.01 -4.06 -11.41
CA GLU A 178 7.95 -3.43 -10.62
C GLU A 178 8.12 -1.91 -10.58
N VAL A 179 9.34 -1.41 -10.35
CA VAL A 179 9.68 0.02 -10.35
C VAL A 179 9.38 0.66 -11.70
N VAL A 180 9.89 0.05 -12.77
CA VAL A 180 9.69 0.54 -14.13
C VAL A 180 8.21 0.56 -14.48
N SER A 181 7.47 -0.51 -14.15
CA SER A 181 6.04 -0.60 -14.38
C SER A 181 5.27 0.47 -13.60
N GLN A 182 5.58 0.69 -12.33
CA GLN A 182 4.94 1.74 -11.53
C GLN A 182 5.07 3.11 -12.20
N ILE A 183 6.29 3.51 -12.55
CA ILE A 183 6.58 4.83 -13.15
C ILE A 183 5.88 4.96 -14.51
N LEU A 184 5.97 3.93 -15.36
CA LEU A 184 5.33 3.93 -16.68
C LEU A 184 3.80 4.01 -16.55
N SER A 185 3.19 3.18 -15.70
CA SER A 185 1.74 3.20 -15.48
C SER A 185 1.25 4.52 -14.91
N GLY A 186 2.00 5.11 -13.97
CA GLY A 186 1.69 6.43 -13.40
C GLY A 186 1.74 7.52 -14.47
N TRP A 187 2.78 7.52 -15.31
CA TRP A 187 2.90 8.46 -16.42
C TRP A 187 1.78 8.31 -17.46
N ILE A 188 1.46 7.07 -17.86
CA ILE A 188 0.39 6.76 -18.82
C ILE A 188 -0.97 7.23 -18.28
N ALA A 189 -1.26 6.97 -17.01
CA ALA A 189 -2.53 7.35 -16.41
C ALA A 189 -2.71 8.87 -16.31
N ASP A 190 -1.64 9.64 -16.17
CA ASP A 190 -1.68 11.11 -16.17
C ASP A 190 -1.86 11.72 -17.57
N GLN A 191 -1.69 10.96 -18.66
CA GLN A 191 -1.99 11.43 -20.04
C GLN A 191 -3.51 11.60 -20.29
N ASN A 192 -4.35 11.11 -19.38
CA ASN A 192 -5.82 11.25 -19.41
C ASN A 192 -6.49 10.74 -20.69
N TRP A 193 -5.87 9.78 -21.41
CA TRP A 193 -6.47 9.13 -22.59
C TRP A 193 -7.73 8.34 -22.25
N THR A 194 -7.75 7.70 -21.07
CA THR A 194 -8.95 7.05 -20.52
C THR A 194 -9.01 7.30 -19.01
N SER A 195 -10.17 7.10 -18.39
CA SER A 195 -10.33 7.32 -16.93
C SER A 195 -9.41 6.39 -16.14
N LYS A 196 -8.71 6.91 -15.11
CA LYS A 196 -7.73 6.15 -14.30
C LYS A 196 -8.26 4.83 -13.75
N HIS A 197 -9.55 4.80 -13.40
CA HIS A 197 -10.25 3.61 -12.93
C HIS A 197 -10.30 2.46 -13.98
N HIS A 198 -10.32 2.77 -15.28
CA HIS A 198 -10.24 1.78 -16.36
C HIS A 198 -8.88 1.07 -16.38
N TYR A 199 -7.80 1.80 -16.18
CA TYR A 199 -6.46 1.22 -16.02
C TYR A 199 -6.39 0.37 -14.75
N HIS A 200 -6.91 0.88 -13.63
CA HIS A 200 -6.84 0.14 -12.36
C HIS A 200 -7.60 -1.19 -12.40
N LYS A 201 -8.81 -1.23 -12.98
CA LYS A 201 -9.56 -2.48 -13.14
C LYS A 201 -8.90 -3.45 -14.11
N SER A 202 -8.24 -2.96 -15.17
CA SER A 202 -7.53 -3.85 -16.11
C SER A 202 -6.30 -4.47 -15.46
N TYR A 203 -5.51 -3.70 -14.69
CA TYR A 203 -4.40 -4.24 -13.91
C TYR A 203 -4.88 -5.28 -12.88
N LEU A 204 -5.98 -5.04 -12.17
CA LEU A 204 -6.58 -6.03 -11.26
C LEU A 204 -6.98 -7.32 -11.97
N ALA A 205 -7.64 -7.22 -13.13
CA ALA A 205 -8.04 -8.38 -13.92
C ALA A 205 -6.81 -9.19 -14.40
N LEU A 206 -5.78 -8.49 -14.89
CA LEU A 206 -4.53 -9.11 -15.33
C LEU A 206 -3.77 -9.76 -14.17
N CYS A 207 -3.67 -9.10 -13.01
CA CYS A 207 -3.13 -9.70 -11.78
C CYS A 207 -3.88 -10.98 -11.38
N GLY A 208 -5.22 -10.97 -11.46
CA GLY A 208 -6.04 -12.13 -11.15
C GLY A 208 -5.76 -13.31 -12.08
N ILE A 209 -5.78 -13.07 -13.39
CA ILE A 209 -5.49 -14.09 -14.42
C ILE A 209 -4.07 -14.64 -14.24
N THR A 210 -3.06 -13.78 -14.06
CA THR A 210 -1.67 -14.21 -13.86
C THR A 210 -1.51 -15.07 -12.61
N ASN A 211 -2.18 -14.74 -11.50
CA ASN A 211 -2.15 -15.57 -10.30
C ASN A 211 -2.86 -16.92 -10.48
N LEU A 212 -3.99 -16.97 -11.20
CA LEU A 212 -4.66 -18.23 -11.52
C LEU A 212 -3.79 -19.15 -12.39
N LEU A 213 -2.94 -18.58 -13.25
CA LEU A 213 -2.01 -19.32 -14.10
C LEU A 213 -0.70 -19.70 -13.39
N ALA A 214 -0.43 -19.19 -12.18
CA ALA A 214 0.80 -19.45 -11.45
C ALA A 214 1.08 -20.95 -11.24
N PRO A 215 0.09 -21.81 -10.88
CA PRO A 215 0.33 -23.24 -10.70
C PRO A 215 0.74 -23.98 -11.98
N LEU A 216 0.52 -23.40 -13.17
CA LEU A 216 0.94 -23.99 -14.44
C LEU A 216 2.44 -23.74 -14.72
N ALA A 217 3.06 -22.80 -14.02
CA ALA A 217 4.48 -22.47 -14.16
C ALA A 217 5.37 -23.47 -13.42
N THR A 218 5.56 -24.66 -14.00
CA THR A 218 6.35 -25.75 -13.40
C THR A 218 7.83 -25.73 -13.81
N THR A 219 8.18 -25.00 -14.87
CA THR A 219 9.55 -24.86 -15.33
C THR A 219 10.14 -23.52 -14.93
N PHE A 220 11.46 -23.48 -14.76
CA PHE A 220 12.17 -22.28 -14.35
C PHE A 220 11.90 -21.05 -15.26
N PRO A 221 11.93 -21.16 -16.61
CA PRO A 221 11.59 -20.04 -17.48
C PRO A 221 10.13 -19.57 -17.34
N LEU A 222 9.19 -20.49 -17.12
CA LEU A 222 7.78 -20.13 -16.90
C LEU A 222 7.60 -19.41 -15.57
N LEU A 223 8.31 -19.82 -14.52
CA LEU A 223 8.26 -19.16 -13.22
C LEU A 223 8.86 -17.75 -13.28
N MET A 224 9.98 -17.59 -14.01
CA MET A 224 10.56 -16.27 -14.29
C MET A 224 9.58 -15.38 -15.06
N ALA A 225 8.96 -15.88 -16.12
CA ALA A 225 7.94 -15.15 -16.88
C ALA A 225 6.74 -14.75 -16.00
N TYR A 226 6.27 -15.64 -15.12
CA TYR A 226 5.22 -15.35 -14.15
C TYR A 226 5.61 -14.21 -13.20
N THR A 227 6.80 -14.26 -12.59
CA THR A 227 7.24 -13.23 -11.63
C THR A 227 7.37 -11.86 -12.30
N VAL A 228 7.87 -11.80 -13.54
CA VAL A 228 7.95 -10.55 -14.33
C VAL A 228 6.55 -10.03 -14.65
N MET A 229 5.64 -10.86 -15.15
CA MET A 229 4.27 -10.45 -15.46
C MET A 229 3.51 -9.98 -14.22
N SER A 230 3.65 -10.71 -13.12
CA SER A 230 3.06 -10.35 -11.82
C SER A 230 3.63 -9.02 -11.30
N ALA A 231 4.94 -8.78 -11.46
CA ALA A 231 5.57 -7.52 -11.07
C ALA A 231 5.07 -6.33 -11.91
N ILE A 232 4.90 -6.51 -13.22
CA ILE A 232 4.33 -5.48 -14.10
C ILE A 232 2.92 -5.12 -13.64
N PHE A 233 2.05 -6.11 -13.49
CA PHE A 233 0.65 -5.86 -13.17
C PHE A 233 0.45 -5.36 -11.73
N SER A 234 1.17 -5.93 -10.77
CA SER A 234 1.17 -5.46 -9.38
C SER A 234 1.69 -4.02 -9.28
N GLY A 235 2.78 -3.69 -9.98
CA GLY A 235 3.31 -2.33 -10.03
C GLY A 235 2.30 -1.32 -10.58
N GLY A 236 1.65 -1.64 -11.70
CA GLY A 236 0.62 -0.78 -12.29
C GLY A 236 -0.61 -0.62 -11.38
N TYR A 237 -1.04 -1.69 -10.73
CA TYR A 237 -2.09 -1.67 -9.72
C TYR A 237 -1.72 -0.74 -8.56
N LEU A 238 -0.55 -0.91 -7.93
CA LEU A 238 -0.10 -0.14 -6.76
C LEU A 238 0.12 1.35 -7.07
N ALA A 239 0.51 1.70 -8.29
CA ALA A 239 0.67 3.09 -8.73
C ALA A 239 -0.68 3.85 -8.82
N LEU A 240 -1.79 3.13 -9.06
CA LEU A 240 -3.08 3.74 -9.37
C LEU A 240 -4.10 3.74 -8.23
N ILE A 241 -3.86 3.01 -7.14
CA ILE A 241 -4.78 2.95 -5.98
C ILE A 241 -5.16 4.35 -5.49
N LEU A 242 -4.17 5.19 -5.17
CA LEU A 242 -4.43 6.53 -4.64
C LEU A 242 -5.11 7.45 -5.67
N PRO A 243 -4.61 7.59 -6.92
CA PRO A 243 -5.27 8.42 -7.93
C PRO A 243 -6.72 8.04 -8.19
N VAL A 244 -7.03 6.75 -8.29
CA VAL A 244 -8.40 6.27 -8.51
C VAL A 244 -9.28 6.56 -7.30
N LEU A 245 -8.77 6.35 -6.09
CA LEU A 245 -9.51 6.65 -4.87
C LEU A 245 -9.81 8.15 -4.75
N VAL A 246 -8.86 9.02 -5.10
CA VAL A 246 -9.06 10.49 -5.11
C VAL A 246 -10.10 10.89 -6.16
N ASP A 247 -10.03 10.32 -7.36
CA ASP A 247 -11.00 10.59 -8.45
C ASP A 247 -12.43 10.15 -8.06
N LEU A 248 -12.58 9.03 -7.35
CA LEU A 248 -13.90 8.49 -6.94
C LEU A 248 -14.48 9.15 -5.67
N SER A 249 -13.65 9.43 -4.67
CA SER A 249 -14.12 9.95 -3.37
C SER A 249 -14.27 11.47 -3.33
N GLY A 250 -13.60 12.20 -4.23
CA GLY A 250 -13.51 13.65 -4.17
C GLY A 250 -12.63 14.15 -3.02
N SER A 251 -11.95 15.27 -3.22
CA SER A 251 -10.84 15.74 -2.37
C SER A 251 -11.16 15.96 -0.87
N SER A 252 -12.44 16.07 -0.50
CA SER A 252 -12.87 16.36 0.88
C SER A 252 -13.00 15.13 1.79
N ALA A 253 -13.09 13.92 1.23
CA ALA A 253 -13.31 12.69 2.01
C ALA A 253 -12.22 11.62 1.82
N VAL A 254 -11.21 11.90 0.99
CA VAL A 254 -10.06 11.02 0.68
C VAL A 254 -9.47 10.37 1.94
N HIS A 255 -9.22 11.18 2.98
CA HIS A 255 -8.63 10.71 4.23
C HIS A 255 -9.45 9.62 4.93
N ARG A 256 -10.78 9.79 4.99
CA ARG A 256 -11.70 8.85 5.65
C ARG A 256 -11.79 7.54 4.89
N PHE A 257 -11.92 7.61 3.57
CA PHE A 257 -12.01 6.42 2.73
C PHE A 257 -10.68 5.66 2.67
N MET A 258 -9.55 6.37 2.64
CA MET A 258 -8.22 5.75 2.70
C MET A 258 -7.99 5.03 4.02
N GLY A 259 -8.30 5.67 5.16
CA GLY A 259 -8.16 5.04 6.47
C GLY A 259 -9.01 3.77 6.58
N LEU A 260 -10.25 3.82 6.10
CA LEU A 260 -11.15 2.66 6.08
C LEU A 260 -10.68 1.56 5.12
N ALA A 261 -10.22 1.91 3.91
CA ALA A 261 -9.71 0.94 2.95
C ALA A 261 -8.48 0.21 3.51
N ASN A 262 -7.55 0.95 4.10
CA ASN A 262 -6.35 0.38 4.72
C ASN A 262 -6.68 -0.48 5.96
N PHE A 263 -7.75 -0.16 6.70
CA PHE A 263 -8.26 -1.01 7.77
C PHE A 263 -8.54 -2.44 7.28
N PHE A 264 -9.30 -2.57 6.19
CA PHE A 264 -9.61 -3.88 5.58
C PHE A 264 -8.39 -4.54 4.95
N VAL A 265 -7.47 -3.77 4.34
CA VAL A 265 -6.18 -4.30 3.85
C VAL A 265 -5.40 -4.92 5.00
N GLY A 266 -5.33 -4.27 6.16
CA GLY A 266 -4.62 -4.80 7.32
C GLY A 266 -5.23 -6.11 7.86
N ILE A 267 -6.56 -6.25 7.84
CA ILE A 267 -7.23 -7.54 8.17
C ILE A 267 -6.85 -8.61 7.14
N ALA A 268 -6.92 -8.28 5.85
CA ALA A 268 -6.59 -9.22 4.78
C ALA A 268 -5.13 -9.70 4.87
N VAL A 269 -4.20 -8.78 5.13
CA VAL A 269 -2.77 -9.08 5.34
C VAL A 269 -2.54 -9.94 6.59
N LEU A 270 -3.29 -9.72 7.67
CA LEU A 270 -3.21 -10.54 8.88
C LEU A 270 -3.70 -11.97 8.64
N SER A 271 -4.84 -12.10 7.95
CA SER A 271 -5.46 -13.41 7.68
C SER A 271 -4.81 -14.18 6.53
N GLY A 272 -4.09 -13.49 5.65
CA GLY A 272 -3.52 -14.07 4.44
C GLY A 272 -2.55 -15.23 4.70
N PRO A 273 -1.46 -15.03 5.46
CA PRO A 273 -0.50 -16.09 5.76
C PRO A 273 -1.12 -17.29 6.51
N PRO A 274 -1.97 -17.11 7.54
CA PRO A 274 -2.67 -18.23 8.18
C PRO A 274 -3.57 -19.02 7.22
N ILE A 275 -4.35 -18.35 6.37
CA ILE A 275 -5.22 -19.01 5.38
C ILE A 275 -4.36 -19.77 4.36
N ALA A 276 -3.27 -19.16 3.90
CA ALA A 276 -2.35 -19.79 2.94
C ALA A 276 -1.64 -21.01 3.54
N GLY A 277 -1.25 -20.94 4.82
CA GLY A 277 -0.67 -22.07 5.56
C GLY A 277 -1.66 -23.20 5.74
N TRP A 278 -2.88 -22.89 6.21
CA TRP A 278 -3.95 -23.89 6.35
C TRP A 278 -4.29 -24.58 5.02
N LEU A 279 -4.34 -23.80 3.93
CA LEU A 279 -4.61 -24.34 2.61
C LEU A 279 -3.47 -25.24 2.13
N TYR A 280 -2.21 -24.86 2.39
CA TYR A 280 -1.05 -25.70 2.12
C TYR A 280 -1.08 -27.00 2.93
N ASP A 281 -1.44 -26.95 4.21
CA ASP A 281 -1.54 -28.15 5.06
C ASP A 281 -2.57 -29.15 4.52
N TYR A 282 -3.68 -28.66 3.96
CA TYR A 282 -4.71 -29.50 3.35
C TYR A 282 -4.34 -30.03 1.96
N THR A 283 -3.83 -29.18 1.07
CA THR A 283 -3.56 -29.53 -0.34
C THR A 283 -2.14 -30.04 -0.59
N GLN A 284 -1.25 -29.92 0.40
CA GLN A 284 0.20 -30.17 0.33
C GLN A 284 0.89 -29.42 -0.84
N THR A 285 0.25 -28.37 -1.35
CA THR A 285 0.68 -27.60 -2.52
C THR A 285 0.24 -26.15 -2.40
N TYR A 286 1.01 -25.19 -2.89
CA TYR A 286 0.65 -23.77 -2.85
C TYR A 286 -0.40 -23.36 -3.89
N ALA A 287 -0.83 -24.27 -4.76
CA ALA A 287 -1.76 -23.98 -5.86
C ALA A 287 -3.08 -23.38 -5.37
N GLY A 288 -3.62 -23.90 -4.26
CA GLY A 288 -4.84 -23.37 -3.65
C GLY A 288 -4.72 -21.89 -3.29
N SER A 289 -3.59 -21.47 -2.72
CA SER A 289 -3.36 -20.09 -2.29
C SER A 289 -3.30 -19.13 -3.49
N PHE A 290 -2.72 -19.58 -4.61
CA PHE A 290 -2.72 -18.83 -5.86
C PHE A 290 -4.13 -18.72 -6.48
N TYR A 291 -4.94 -19.79 -6.41
CA TYR A 291 -6.33 -19.74 -6.88
C TYR A 291 -7.19 -18.79 -6.04
N LEU A 292 -7.04 -18.83 -4.72
CA LEU A 292 -7.73 -17.90 -3.82
C LEU A 292 -7.32 -16.45 -4.10
N SER A 293 -6.02 -16.17 -4.21
CA SER A 293 -5.51 -14.84 -4.55
C SER A 293 -6.06 -14.33 -5.89
N GLY A 294 -5.97 -15.17 -6.94
CA GLY A 294 -6.43 -14.82 -8.28
C GLY A 294 -7.94 -14.53 -8.35
N THR A 295 -8.76 -15.34 -7.67
CA THR A 295 -10.21 -15.10 -7.60
C THR A 295 -10.55 -13.83 -6.84
N CYS A 296 -9.88 -13.53 -5.73
CA CYS A 296 -10.05 -12.27 -4.99
C CYS A 296 -9.74 -11.04 -5.86
N TYR A 297 -8.65 -11.07 -6.65
CA TYR A 297 -8.33 -9.99 -7.59
C TYR A 297 -9.40 -9.80 -8.67
N LEU A 298 -9.91 -10.89 -9.23
CA LEU A 298 -10.98 -10.83 -10.22
C LEU A 298 -12.29 -10.29 -9.64
N LEU A 299 -12.67 -10.72 -8.44
CA LEU A 299 -13.84 -10.18 -7.73
C LEU A 299 -13.68 -8.67 -7.48
N SER A 300 -12.49 -8.22 -7.08
CA SER A 300 -12.18 -6.79 -6.94
C SER A 300 -12.21 -6.03 -8.26
N ALA A 301 -11.85 -6.66 -9.39
CA ALA A 301 -11.99 -6.04 -10.71
C ALA A 301 -13.46 -5.90 -11.12
N VAL A 302 -14.31 -6.88 -10.77
CA VAL A 302 -15.75 -6.87 -11.05
C VAL A 302 -16.48 -5.78 -10.26
N SER A 303 -16.13 -5.55 -9.00
CA SER A 303 -16.77 -4.48 -8.20
C SER A 303 -16.60 -3.11 -8.85
N LEU A 304 -15.48 -2.88 -9.52
CA LEU A 304 -15.19 -1.67 -10.25
C LEU A 304 -16.03 -1.52 -11.54
N PHE A 305 -16.50 -2.59 -12.16
CA PHE A 305 -17.47 -2.50 -13.26
C PHE A 305 -18.83 -1.93 -12.84
N LEU A 306 -19.14 -1.92 -11.54
CA LEU A 306 -20.38 -1.33 -11.02
C LEU A 306 -20.31 0.20 -10.88
N VAL A 307 -19.12 0.81 -10.98
CA VAL A 307 -18.93 2.27 -10.82
C VAL A 307 -19.78 3.08 -11.81
N PRO A 308 -19.79 2.80 -13.13
CA PRO A 308 -20.65 3.52 -14.08
C PRO A 308 -22.15 3.36 -13.79
N LEU A 309 -22.57 2.21 -13.23
CA LEU A 309 -23.95 1.99 -12.83
C LEU A 309 -24.31 2.83 -11.60
N ALA A 310 -23.40 2.93 -10.64
CA ALA A 310 -23.56 3.78 -9.46
C ALA A 310 -23.64 5.26 -9.85
N ASP A 311 -22.80 5.71 -10.80
CA ASP A 311 -22.84 7.09 -11.30
C ASP A 311 -24.16 7.40 -12.02
N ARG A 312 -24.66 6.46 -12.84
CA ARG A 312 -25.99 6.58 -13.49
C ARG A 312 -27.13 6.60 -12.48
N TRP A 313 -27.02 5.83 -11.41
CA TRP A 313 -28.03 5.80 -10.36
C TRP A 313 -28.03 7.10 -9.55
N LYS A 314 -26.84 7.63 -9.23
CA LYS A 314 -26.68 8.92 -8.56
C LYS A 314 -27.24 10.07 -9.40
N SER A 315 -26.99 10.08 -10.71
CA SER A 315 -27.54 11.11 -11.61
C SER A 315 -29.07 11.01 -11.75
N SER A 316 -29.62 9.79 -11.72
CA SER A 316 -31.08 9.59 -11.70
C SER A 316 -31.72 10.10 -10.39
N LEU A 317 -31.06 9.90 -9.25
CA LEU A 317 -31.53 10.40 -7.96
C LEU A 317 -31.46 11.93 -7.85
N SER A 318 -30.41 12.56 -8.39
CA SER A 318 -30.33 14.03 -8.42
C SER A 318 -31.40 14.63 -9.33
N GLY A 319 -31.64 14.03 -10.51
CA GLY A 319 -32.72 14.46 -11.41
C GLY A 319 -34.10 14.37 -10.74
N ARG A 320 -34.40 13.26 -10.06
CA ARG A 320 -35.66 13.12 -9.29
C ARG A 320 -35.83 14.16 -8.17
N ARG A 321 -34.73 14.61 -7.56
CA ARG A 321 -34.75 15.60 -6.48
C ARG A 321 -34.97 17.02 -7.01
N GLU A 322 -34.41 17.33 -8.17
CA GLU A 322 -34.66 18.60 -8.87
C GLU A 322 -36.10 18.68 -9.37
N ASP A 323 -36.64 17.61 -9.96
CA ASP A 323 -38.05 17.53 -10.37
C ASP A 323 -39.00 17.69 -9.17
N CYS A 324 -38.72 17.03 -8.04
CA CYS A 324 -39.55 17.15 -6.83
C CYS A 324 -39.54 18.59 -6.26
N ASN A 325 -38.39 19.27 -6.32
CA ASN A 325 -38.29 20.67 -5.89
C ASN A 325 -39.00 21.63 -6.84
N GLN A 326 -39.11 21.33 -8.14
CA GLN A 326 -39.87 22.17 -9.09
C GLN A 326 -41.38 21.99 -8.98
N VAL A 327 -41.86 20.82 -8.54
CA VAL A 327 -43.30 20.57 -8.34
C VAL A 327 -43.84 21.23 -7.05
N GLN A 328 -42.96 21.68 -6.15
CA GLN A 328 -43.33 22.35 -4.89
C GLN A 328 -43.26 23.89 -4.93
N VAL A 329 -43.06 24.49 -6.12
CA VAL A 329 -43.10 25.95 -6.36
C VAL A 329 -44.30 26.30 -7.21
#